data_AF-A0A7Z3C1H7-F1
#
_entry.id   AF-A0A7Z3C1H7-F1
#
_cell.length_a   1.000
_cell.length_b   1.000
_cell.length_c   1.000
_cell.angle_alpha   90.00
_cell.angle_beta   90.00
_cell.angle_gamma   90.00
#
_symmetry.space_group_name_H-M   'P 1'
#
loop_
_entity.id
_entity.type
_entity.pdbx_description
1 polymer ?
#
loop_
_entity_poly.entity_id
_entity_poly.type
_entity_poly.pdbx_seq_one_letter_code
_entity_poly.pdbx_strand_id
1 'polypeptide(L)'
;MKLISLLLLCAMAPTAWGWSNHTVGSYLALQDLPALRDAPPVVVEPLEQFLSEQYPAIVALLDEQERFAREHFKQYPRRPDNLRLPAVPSDNLRHDFLTALRINPLIHLAMVIQPLPGKDLPEREHLQADQVMVEQTLSPWNRQRFIRVTDHETVAPLAVLASAADEPDYGHDINLFSDNPGEVAALYGFGPQPFGDERFQYSSQAPFHMGFFHESPVVYAAAGFLERSWPDWRAYQYMGLARLAFASGHSYWGYRFLGWGLHHVQDLTQPYHAKPLPGVELPSLLLLEGKALAGFAEDKQASIERVATRHMEVEKYQSTWLRRVLRAGQPHPMLDAYADATGDAHYPPYSVDYLREVVSAESVDDSAAFDEAIDQWLETAPVTSDFSAGNQLQRETFEHPELNQQLLKLLGHFGAHSRIYVSAGLAP
;
A
#
# COMPACT_ATOMS: atom_id res chain seq x y z
N MET A 1 6.22 37.01 0.66
CA MET A 1 5.58 36.40 -0.52
C MET A 1 5.56 34.90 -0.30
N LYS A 2 4.38 34.32 -0.07
CA LYS A 2 4.22 32.89 0.25
C LYS A 2 4.45 32.08 -1.02
N LEU A 3 5.35 31.08 -0.97
CA LEU A 3 5.46 30.05 -1.99
C LEU A 3 4.11 29.31 -2.07
N ILE A 4 3.27 29.67 -3.04
CA ILE A 4 1.96 29.03 -3.27
C ILE A 4 2.03 28.01 -4.42
N SER A 5 3.15 27.90 -5.13
CA SER A 5 3.16 27.19 -6.43
C SER A 5 3.50 25.70 -6.39
N LEU A 6 3.64 25.03 -5.23
CA LEU A 6 3.79 23.55 -5.16
C LEU A 6 2.49 22.78 -4.83
N LEU A 7 1.41 23.49 -4.48
CA LEU A 7 0.10 22.90 -4.15
C LEU A 7 -0.59 22.20 -5.33
N LEU A 8 -0.17 22.46 -6.57
CA LEU A 8 -0.84 21.90 -7.75
C LEU A 8 -0.45 20.45 -8.07
N LEU A 9 0.64 19.91 -7.49
CA LEU A 9 0.96 18.47 -7.56
C LEU A 9 -0.15 17.60 -6.93
N CYS A 10 -1.06 18.22 -6.17
CA CYS A 10 -2.17 17.57 -5.48
C CYS A 10 -3.48 17.58 -6.30
N ALA A 11 -3.49 17.92 -7.60
CA ALA A 11 -4.75 18.19 -8.32
C ALA A 11 -5.32 17.00 -9.12
N MET A 12 -4.65 15.86 -9.23
CA MET A 12 -5.19 14.66 -9.87
C MET A 12 -4.73 13.44 -9.10
N ALA A 13 -5.69 12.69 -8.55
CA ALA A 13 -5.45 11.55 -7.71
C ALA A 13 -5.18 10.30 -8.56
N PRO A 14 -3.94 9.78 -8.64
CA PRO A 14 -3.81 8.35 -8.82
C PRO A 14 -4.42 7.65 -7.61
N THR A 15 -5.05 6.51 -7.86
CA THR A 15 -5.36 5.56 -6.79
C THR A 15 -4.05 5.25 -6.07
N ALA A 16 -3.98 5.48 -4.76
CA ALA A 16 -2.79 5.18 -3.95
C ALA A 16 -2.75 3.69 -3.60
N TRP A 17 -3.11 2.83 -4.55
CA TRP A 17 -3.21 1.40 -4.36
C TRP A 17 -1.87 0.69 -4.55
N GLY A 18 -0.85 1.36 -5.13
CA GLY A 18 0.49 0.81 -5.39
C GLY A 18 0.49 -0.27 -6.46
N TRP A 19 -0.37 -1.27 -6.27
CA TRP A 19 -0.80 -2.27 -7.22
C TRP A 19 -2.29 -2.54 -7.03
N SER A 20 -2.99 -2.91 -8.10
CA SER A 20 -4.47 -2.94 -8.12
C SER A 20 -5.21 -3.86 -7.12
N ASN A 21 -4.52 -4.81 -6.47
CA ASN A 21 -5.01 -5.64 -5.36
C ASN A 21 -3.83 -6.40 -4.74
N HIS A 22 -3.49 -6.07 -3.49
CA HIS A 22 -2.36 -6.66 -2.78
C HIS A 22 -2.58 -8.12 -2.40
N THR A 23 -3.84 -8.54 -2.22
CA THR A 23 -4.16 -9.94 -1.92
C THR A 23 -3.73 -10.88 -3.02
N VAL A 24 -4.07 -10.58 -4.28
CA VAL A 24 -3.75 -11.45 -5.42
C VAL A 24 -2.23 -11.57 -5.57
N GLY A 25 -1.51 -10.45 -5.53
CA GLY A 25 -0.04 -10.46 -5.59
C GLY A 25 0.56 -11.26 -4.43
N SER A 26 0.05 -11.09 -3.21
CA SER A 26 0.52 -11.80 -2.02
C SER A 26 0.33 -13.31 -2.13
N TYR A 27 -0.83 -13.79 -2.62
CA TYR A 27 -1.03 -15.22 -2.88
C TYR A 27 0.03 -15.77 -3.84
N LEU A 28 0.25 -15.09 -4.96
CA LEU A 28 1.19 -15.55 -6.00
C LEU A 28 2.64 -15.53 -5.52
N ALA A 29 3.03 -14.50 -4.78
CA ALA A 29 4.39 -14.34 -4.27
C ALA A 29 4.74 -15.33 -3.15
N LEU A 30 3.75 -15.73 -2.34
CA LEU A 30 3.97 -16.41 -1.07
C LEU A 30 3.50 -17.88 -1.04
N GLN A 31 2.75 -18.35 -2.04
CA GLN A 31 2.19 -19.71 -2.06
C GLN A 31 3.23 -20.83 -1.92
N ASP A 32 4.45 -20.59 -2.42
CA ASP A 32 5.54 -21.57 -2.38
C ASP A 32 6.51 -21.37 -1.22
N LEU A 33 6.30 -20.33 -0.39
CA LEU A 33 7.14 -20.07 0.79
C LEU A 33 6.93 -21.20 1.81
N PRO A 34 7.95 -22.01 2.15
CA PRO A 34 7.76 -23.22 2.96
C PRO A 34 7.13 -22.94 4.33
N ALA A 35 7.52 -21.81 4.96
CA ALA A 35 6.98 -21.39 6.26
C ALA A 35 5.47 -21.10 6.23
N LEU A 36 4.87 -20.85 5.06
CA LEU A 36 3.42 -20.67 4.90
C LEU A 36 2.74 -21.90 4.31
N ARG A 37 3.35 -22.51 3.29
CA ARG A 37 2.82 -23.70 2.61
C ARG A 37 2.67 -24.88 3.57
N ASP A 38 3.67 -25.07 4.44
CA ASP A 38 3.75 -26.21 5.34
C ASP A 38 3.19 -25.89 6.75
N ALA A 39 2.72 -24.66 6.97
CA ALA A 39 2.13 -24.25 8.25
C ALA A 39 0.73 -24.85 8.45
N PRO A 40 0.37 -25.24 9.69
CA PRO A 40 -0.97 -25.72 9.99
C PRO A 40 -2.02 -24.60 9.84
N PRO A 41 -3.28 -24.95 9.54
CA PRO A 41 -4.40 -24.00 9.62
C PRO A 41 -4.46 -23.29 10.98
N VAL A 42 -4.86 -22.02 10.95
CA VAL A 42 -5.02 -21.19 12.16
C VAL A 42 -6.50 -21.02 12.49
N VAL A 43 -6.77 -20.83 13.78
CA VAL A 43 -8.12 -20.59 14.30
C VAL A 43 -8.39 -19.09 14.26
N VAL A 44 -9.47 -18.68 13.61
CA VAL A 44 -9.95 -17.29 13.57
C VAL A 44 -10.38 -16.87 14.97
N GLU A 45 -10.01 -15.65 15.38
CA GLU A 45 -10.39 -15.05 16.65
C GLU A 45 -10.70 -13.54 16.48
N PRO A 46 -11.59 -12.95 17.29
CA PRO A 46 -11.84 -11.51 17.32
C PRO A 46 -10.59 -10.72 17.75
N LEU A 47 -10.49 -9.45 17.34
CA LEU A 47 -9.38 -8.57 17.76
C LEU A 47 -9.35 -8.40 19.26
N GLU A 48 -10.53 -8.23 19.85
CA GLU A 48 -10.72 -7.96 21.27
C GLU A 48 -10.16 -9.09 22.16
N GLN A 49 -10.17 -10.33 21.67
CA GLN A 49 -9.56 -11.45 22.38
C GLN A 49 -8.03 -11.24 22.48
N PHE A 50 -7.33 -11.09 21.36
CA PHE A 50 -5.90 -10.77 21.33
C PHE A 50 -5.56 -9.54 22.19
N LEU A 51 -6.31 -8.45 22.02
CA LEU A 51 -6.05 -7.21 22.75
C LEU A 51 -6.20 -7.39 24.27
N SER A 52 -7.21 -8.15 24.72
CA SER A 52 -7.46 -8.35 26.14
C SER A 52 -6.44 -9.28 26.79
N GLU A 53 -6.05 -10.35 26.10
CA GLU A 53 -5.08 -11.33 26.59
C GLU A 53 -3.64 -10.78 26.59
N GLN A 54 -3.30 -9.93 25.62
CA GLN A 54 -1.95 -9.38 25.44
C GLN A 54 -1.80 -7.90 25.84
N TYR A 55 -2.80 -7.31 26.51
CA TYR A 55 -2.83 -5.87 26.77
C TYR A 55 -1.53 -5.29 27.36
N PRO A 56 -0.94 -5.87 28.43
CA PRO A 56 0.29 -5.32 29.00
C PRO A 56 1.48 -5.38 28.03
N ALA A 57 1.56 -6.42 27.21
CA ALA A 57 2.61 -6.58 26.20
C ALA A 57 2.43 -5.59 25.04
N ILE A 58 1.18 -5.33 24.63
CA ILE A 58 0.85 -4.32 23.61
C ILE A 58 1.24 -2.92 24.11
N VAL A 59 0.90 -2.56 25.35
CA VAL A 59 1.31 -1.27 25.94
C VAL A 59 2.84 -1.10 25.89
N ALA A 60 3.57 -2.13 26.32
CA ALA A 60 5.03 -2.11 26.31
C ALA A 60 5.60 -1.99 24.89
N LEU A 61 5.04 -2.75 23.93
CA LEU A 61 5.44 -2.71 22.53
C LEU A 61 5.22 -1.33 21.92
N LEU A 62 4.05 -0.71 22.12
CA LEU A 62 3.76 0.61 21.53
C LEU A 62 4.62 1.72 22.14
N ASP A 63 4.99 1.63 23.43
CA ASP A 63 5.95 2.54 24.05
C ASP A 63 7.37 2.36 23.50
N GLU A 64 7.78 1.12 23.26
CA GLU A 64 9.06 0.81 22.61
C GLU A 64 9.09 1.34 21.17
N GLN A 65 8.03 1.09 20.40
CA GLN A 65 7.90 1.55 19.01
C GLN A 65 7.90 3.08 18.93
N GLU A 66 7.24 3.80 19.84
CA GLU A 66 7.32 5.27 19.87
C GLU A 66 8.74 5.76 20.14
N ARG A 67 9.45 5.18 21.11
CA ARG A 67 10.85 5.54 21.39
C ARG A 67 11.73 5.28 20.17
N PHE A 68 11.61 4.10 19.58
CA PHE A 68 12.36 3.71 18.39
C PHE A 68 12.05 4.65 17.22
N ALA A 69 10.78 4.92 16.95
CA ALA A 69 10.37 5.73 15.81
C ALA A 69 10.92 7.16 15.86
N ARG A 70 10.98 7.75 17.06
CA ARG A 70 11.58 9.07 17.27
C ARG A 70 13.08 9.13 16.99
N GLU A 71 13.77 8.01 17.13
CA GLU A 71 15.22 7.92 16.95
C GLU A 71 15.60 7.55 15.51
N HIS A 72 14.77 6.77 14.82
CA HIS A 72 15.13 6.13 13.56
C HIS A 72 14.37 6.64 12.33
N PHE A 73 13.10 7.04 12.44
CA PHE A 73 12.34 7.50 11.27
C PHE A 73 12.47 9.01 11.08
N LYS A 74 13.00 9.42 9.92
CA LYS A 74 13.11 10.84 9.54
C LYS A 74 11.72 11.45 9.43
N GLN A 75 11.59 12.72 9.84
CA GLN A 75 10.31 13.45 9.84
C GLN A 75 9.16 12.75 10.60
N TYR A 76 9.48 11.82 11.51
CA TYR A 76 8.46 11.16 12.34
C TYR A 76 7.74 12.17 13.25
N PRO A 77 6.41 12.30 13.16
CA PRO A 77 5.65 13.13 14.08
C PRO A 77 5.49 12.37 15.39
N ARG A 78 6.06 12.94 16.47
CA ARG A 78 5.97 12.40 17.84
C ARG A 78 4.52 12.11 18.19
N ARG A 79 4.25 10.93 18.75
CA ARG A 79 2.90 10.58 19.20
C ARG A 79 2.50 11.52 20.35
N PRO A 80 1.34 12.20 20.27
CA PRO A 80 0.81 12.95 21.41
C PRO A 80 0.60 12.06 22.65
N ASP A 81 0.91 12.59 23.83
CA ASP A 81 0.92 11.82 25.09
C ASP A 81 -0.46 11.22 25.42
N ASN A 82 -1.54 11.90 25.04
CA ASN A 82 -2.91 11.45 25.25
C ASN A 82 -3.32 10.24 24.39
N LEU A 83 -2.50 9.86 23.40
CA LEU A 83 -2.71 8.65 22.60
C LEU A 83 -1.94 7.44 23.15
N ARG A 84 -1.21 7.61 24.25
CA ARG A 84 -0.54 6.49 24.91
C ARG A 84 -1.60 5.60 25.53
N LEU A 85 -1.52 4.29 25.29
CA LEU A 85 -2.40 3.35 25.98
C LEU A 85 -2.19 3.45 27.50
N PRO A 86 -3.28 3.53 28.29
CA PRO A 86 -3.18 3.48 29.74
C PRO A 86 -2.69 2.10 30.22
N ALA A 87 -2.31 2.01 31.49
CA ALA A 87 -1.87 0.74 32.09
C ALA A 87 -3.01 -0.27 32.26
N VAL A 88 -4.26 0.19 32.26
CA VAL A 88 -5.48 -0.62 32.41
C VAL A 88 -6.38 -0.32 31.22
N PRO A 89 -6.91 -1.34 30.52
CA PRO A 89 -7.75 -1.13 29.36
C PRO A 89 -9.06 -0.43 29.73
N SER A 90 -9.57 0.41 28.82
CA SER A 90 -10.93 0.92 28.90
C SER A 90 -11.93 -0.07 28.32
N ASP A 91 -13.22 0.23 28.45
CA ASP A 91 -14.30 -0.55 27.84
C ASP A 91 -14.29 -0.50 26.30
N ASN A 92 -13.53 0.43 25.69
CA ASN A 92 -13.46 0.61 24.24
C ASN A 92 -12.10 0.19 23.68
N LEU A 93 -11.68 -1.03 24.02
CA LEU A 93 -10.33 -1.56 23.79
C LEU A 93 -9.87 -1.47 22.33
N ARG A 94 -10.75 -1.82 21.38
CA ARG A 94 -10.46 -1.72 19.95
C ARG A 94 -10.21 -0.27 19.53
N HIS A 95 -11.09 0.65 19.90
CA HIS A 95 -10.92 2.06 19.56
C HIS A 95 -9.61 2.63 20.12
N ASP A 96 -9.31 2.33 21.39
CA ASP A 96 -8.09 2.80 22.04
C ASP A 96 -6.83 2.23 21.34
N PHE A 97 -6.86 0.96 20.97
CA PHE A 97 -5.76 0.32 20.22
C PHE A 97 -5.55 0.99 18.86
N LEU A 98 -6.59 1.15 18.05
CA LEU A 98 -6.50 1.78 16.73
C LEU A 98 -6.04 3.24 16.83
N THR A 99 -6.50 3.95 17.86
CA THR A 99 -6.10 5.32 18.14
C THR A 99 -4.63 5.41 18.58
N ALA A 100 -4.16 4.45 19.38
CA ALA A 100 -2.75 4.38 19.78
C ALA A 100 -1.82 4.05 18.61
N LEU A 101 -2.27 3.22 17.65
CA LEU A 101 -1.58 3.01 16.37
C LEU A 101 -1.63 4.24 15.44
N ARG A 102 -2.50 5.20 15.75
CA ARG A 102 -2.84 6.36 14.91
C ARG A 102 -3.30 5.94 13.53
N ILE A 103 -4.22 4.98 13.47
CA ILE A 103 -5.00 4.64 12.28
C ILE A 103 -6.46 5.03 12.48
N ASN A 104 -7.25 5.01 11.41
CA ASN A 104 -8.65 5.39 11.45
C ASN A 104 -9.45 4.44 12.37
N PRO A 105 -10.04 4.91 13.47
CA PRO A 105 -10.75 4.03 14.41
C PRO A 105 -12.08 3.50 13.85
N LEU A 106 -12.52 3.98 12.68
CA LEU A 106 -13.75 3.57 12.02
C LEU A 106 -13.54 2.37 11.08
N ILE A 107 -12.31 1.87 10.88
CA ILE A 107 -12.09 0.68 10.04
C ILE A 107 -12.86 -0.52 10.57
N HIS A 108 -13.45 -1.30 9.67
CA HIS A 108 -14.39 -2.37 10.05
C HIS A 108 -13.70 -3.65 10.53
N LEU A 109 -12.45 -3.91 10.13
CA LEU A 109 -11.69 -5.13 10.45
C LEU A 109 -12.54 -6.40 10.28
N ALA A 110 -13.31 -6.44 9.19
CA ALA A 110 -14.21 -7.54 8.93
C ALA A 110 -13.43 -8.86 8.88
N MET A 111 -13.96 -9.91 9.51
CA MET A 111 -13.38 -11.25 9.47
C MET A 111 -13.73 -11.88 8.12
N VAL A 112 -12.88 -11.62 7.12
CA VAL A 112 -13.06 -12.08 5.74
C VAL A 112 -11.76 -12.64 5.19
N ILE A 113 -11.89 -13.52 4.19
CA ILE A 113 -10.81 -13.84 3.27
C ILE A 113 -11.25 -13.46 1.85
N GLN A 114 -10.28 -13.05 1.03
CA GLN A 114 -10.49 -12.82 -0.38
C GLN A 114 -9.97 -14.00 -1.20
N PRO A 115 -10.79 -14.65 -2.05
CA PRO A 115 -10.31 -15.71 -2.92
C PRO A 115 -9.55 -15.14 -4.12
N LEU A 116 -8.62 -15.93 -4.66
CA LEU A 116 -8.04 -15.65 -5.98
C LEU A 116 -9.12 -15.57 -7.06
N PRO A 117 -8.97 -14.70 -8.09
CA PRO A 117 -9.84 -14.71 -9.26
C PRO A 117 -10.05 -16.11 -9.85
N GLY A 118 -11.30 -16.57 -9.93
CA GLY A 118 -11.66 -17.91 -10.40
C GLY A 118 -11.68 -19.00 -9.31
N LYS A 119 -11.39 -18.65 -8.05
CA LYS A 119 -11.45 -19.53 -6.87
C LYS A 119 -12.52 -19.08 -5.87
N ASP A 120 -13.56 -18.41 -6.35
CA ASP A 120 -14.69 -17.99 -5.52
C ASP A 120 -15.41 -19.20 -4.90
N LEU A 121 -16.04 -18.98 -3.74
CA LEU A 121 -16.82 -19.98 -3.00
C LEU A 121 -18.26 -19.47 -2.86
N PRO A 122 -19.07 -19.53 -3.94
CA PRO A 122 -20.39 -18.88 -4.00
C PRO A 122 -21.41 -19.40 -2.98
N GLU A 123 -21.17 -20.57 -2.39
CA GLU A 123 -21.98 -21.15 -1.32
C GLU A 123 -21.71 -20.54 0.06
N ARG A 124 -20.60 -19.81 0.23
CA ARG A 124 -20.25 -19.10 1.46
C ARG A 124 -20.95 -17.75 1.52
N GLU A 125 -21.10 -17.20 2.73
CA GLU A 125 -21.58 -15.83 2.90
C GLU A 125 -20.53 -14.83 2.38
N HIS A 126 -20.94 -13.93 1.49
CA HIS A 126 -20.12 -12.80 1.05
C HIS A 126 -20.56 -11.50 1.71
N LEU A 127 -19.60 -10.77 2.24
CA LEU A 127 -19.81 -9.40 2.68
C LEU A 127 -19.73 -8.44 1.50
N GLN A 128 -20.54 -7.40 1.53
CA GLN A 128 -20.47 -6.27 0.61
C GLN A 128 -19.29 -5.35 0.97
N ALA A 129 -18.84 -4.54 0.02
CA ALA A 129 -17.69 -3.65 0.24
C ALA A 129 -17.91 -2.70 1.43
N ASP A 130 -19.11 -2.12 1.56
CA ASP A 130 -19.50 -1.24 2.68
C ASP A 130 -19.51 -1.92 4.06
N GLN A 131 -19.45 -3.26 4.10
CA GLN A 131 -19.31 -4.02 5.35
C GLN A 131 -17.84 -4.30 5.71
N VAL A 132 -16.90 -4.05 4.79
CA VAL A 132 -15.48 -4.41 4.93
C VAL A 132 -14.58 -3.19 5.04
N MET A 133 -14.91 -2.11 4.32
CA MET A 133 -14.12 -0.88 4.28
C MET A 133 -14.92 0.33 4.74
N VAL A 134 -14.20 1.35 5.21
CA VAL A 134 -14.82 2.66 5.49
C VAL A 134 -15.28 3.31 4.17
N GLU A 135 -16.19 4.28 4.27
CA GLU A 135 -16.72 4.95 3.08
C GLU A 135 -15.58 5.53 2.21
N GLN A 136 -15.51 5.00 0.99
CA GLN A 136 -14.70 5.43 -0.14
C GLN A 136 -15.59 5.33 -1.38
N THR A 137 -15.13 5.75 -2.54
CA THR A 137 -15.83 5.45 -3.80
C THR A 137 -15.89 3.91 -3.98
N LEU A 138 -16.99 3.26 -3.61
CA LEU A 138 -17.09 1.77 -3.55
C LEU A 138 -17.05 1.08 -4.92
N SER A 139 -17.16 1.83 -6.02
CA SER A 139 -17.28 1.29 -7.39
C SER A 139 -16.15 0.33 -7.80
N PRO A 140 -14.86 0.61 -7.53
CA PRO A 140 -13.77 -0.30 -7.86
C PRO A 140 -13.78 -1.58 -7.01
N TRP A 141 -14.21 -1.46 -5.76
CA TRP A 141 -14.22 -2.53 -4.75
C TRP A 141 -15.35 -3.56 -4.96
N ASN A 142 -16.44 -3.19 -5.62
CA ASN A 142 -17.55 -4.11 -5.95
C ASN A 142 -17.14 -5.33 -6.81
N ARG A 143 -15.94 -5.30 -7.39
CA ARG A 143 -15.37 -6.43 -8.15
C ARG A 143 -14.65 -7.45 -7.26
N GLN A 144 -14.26 -7.07 -6.05
CA GLN A 144 -13.64 -7.96 -5.08
C GLN A 144 -14.69 -8.87 -4.44
N ARG A 145 -14.24 -9.95 -3.78
CA ARG A 145 -15.09 -10.93 -3.12
C ARG A 145 -14.59 -11.12 -1.70
N PHE A 146 -15.45 -10.84 -0.73
CA PHE A 146 -15.11 -10.97 0.69
C PHE A 146 -15.89 -12.12 1.27
N ILE A 147 -15.26 -13.28 1.37
CA ILE A 147 -15.87 -14.47 1.98
C ILE A 147 -15.76 -14.32 3.49
N ARG A 148 -16.90 -14.27 4.18
CA ARG A 148 -16.93 -14.19 5.64
C ARG A 148 -16.28 -15.44 6.24
N VAL A 149 -15.48 -15.24 7.29
CA VAL A 149 -15.02 -16.29 8.19
C VAL A 149 -15.53 -16.01 9.60
N THR A 150 -15.81 -17.06 10.37
CA THR A 150 -16.39 -16.92 11.72
C THR A 150 -15.38 -17.20 12.81
N ASP A 151 -15.65 -16.69 14.02
CA ASP A 151 -14.90 -17.05 15.22
C ASP A 151 -14.79 -18.57 15.36
N HIS A 152 -13.61 -19.04 15.75
CA HIS A 152 -13.20 -20.44 15.85
C HIS A 152 -13.15 -21.24 14.52
N GLU A 153 -13.38 -20.61 13.37
CA GLU A 153 -13.17 -21.25 12.08
C GLU A 153 -11.67 -21.50 11.83
N THR A 154 -11.32 -22.63 11.20
CA THR A 154 -9.94 -22.90 10.78
C THR A 154 -9.71 -22.45 9.35
N VAL A 155 -8.69 -21.62 9.13
CA VAL A 155 -8.34 -21.04 7.82
C VAL A 155 -6.87 -21.24 7.50
N ALA A 156 -6.53 -21.29 6.21
CA ALA A 156 -5.13 -21.41 5.79
C ALA A 156 -4.34 -20.11 6.13
N PRO A 157 -3.12 -20.20 6.69
CA PRO A 157 -2.30 -19.03 7.00
C PRO A 157 -2.12 -18.06 5.84
N LEU A 158 -1.80 -18.59 4.66
CA LEU A 158 -1.64 -17.79 3.45
C LEU A 158 -2.91 -17.01 3.10
N ALA A 159 -4.10 -17.60 3.32
CA ALA A 159 -5.35 -16.90 3.02
C ALA A 159 -5.59 -15.72 3.97
N VAL A 160 -5.22 -15.86 5.25
CA VAL A 160 -5.29 -14.77 6.23
C VAL A 160 -4.32 -13.66 5.85
N LEU A 161 -3.04 -13.99 5.67
CA LEU A 161 -1.98 -13.02 5.38
C LEU A 161 -2.25 -12.29 4.06
N ALA A 162 -2.54 -13.04 2.99
CA ALA A 162 -2.77 -12.43 1.67
C ALA A 162 -4.00 -11.52 1.70
N SER A 163 -5.12 -11.95 2.30
CA SER A 163 -6.32 -11.11 2.41
C SER A 163 -6.06 -9.86 3.24
N ALA A 164 -5.29 -9.97 4.31
CA ALA A 164 -4.94 -8.85 5.17
C ALA A 164 -4.00 -7.83 4.50
N ALA A 165 -3.22 -8.24 3.50
CA ALA A 165 -2.34 -7.33 2.77
C ALA A 165 -3.06 -6.23 1.99
N ASP A 166 -4.38 -6.33 1.80
CA ASP A 166 -5.21 -5.33 1.13
C ASP A 166 -6.00 -4.47 2.16
N GLU A 167 -5.95 -4.81 3.45
CA GLU A 167 -6.70 -4.11 4.50
C GLU A 167 -6.27 -2.65 4.77
N PRO A 168 -5.00 -2.26 4.61
CA PRO A 168 -4.62 -0.85 4.72
C PRO A 168 -5.43 0.06 3.78
N ASP A 169 -5.66 -0.38 2.54
CA ASP A 169 -6.51 0.30 1.56
C ASP A 169 -7.99 0.35 1.93
N TYR A 170 -8.45 -0.43 2.93
CA TYR A 170 -9.83 -0.35 3.43
C TYR A 170 -10.06 0.82 4.37
N GLY A 171 -9.02 1.63 4.58
CA GLY A 171 -9.11 2.95 5.19
C GLY A 171 -8.29 3.12 6.46
N HIS A 172 -7.24 2.33 6.67
CA HIS A 172 -6.36 2.48 7.84
C HIS A 172 -5.80 3.91 7.91
N ASP A 173 -5.36 4.42 6.77
CA ASP A 173 -4.67 5.70 6.64
C ASP A 173 -5.56 6.83 6.10
N ILE A 174 -6.89 6.72 6.30
CA ILE A 174 -7.85 7.73 5.88
C ILE A 174 -8.13 8.76 6.98
N ASN A 175 -8.15 10.03 6.59
CA ASN A 175 -8.56 11.17 7.41
C ASN A 175 -7.75 11.35 8.71
N LEU A 176 -6.42 11.21 8.61
CA LEU A 176 -5.53 11.23 9.77
C LEU A 176 -4.87 12.60 10.03
N PHE A 177 -4.91 13.53 9.07
CA PHE A 177 -4.23 14.82 9.16
C PHE A 177 -5.12 15.91 9.75
N SER A 178 -4.52 16.94 10.36
CA SER A 178 -5.28 17.98 11.08
C SER A 178 -6.24 18.82 10.22
N ASP A 179 -6.07 18.78 8.90
CA ASP A 179 -6.89 19.42 7.88
C ASP A 179 -7.86 18.45 7.17
N ASN A 180 -7.88 17.18 7.56
CA ASN A 180 -8.87 16.21 7.12
C ASN A 180 -10.14 16.25 8.00
N PRO A 181 -11.30 15.82 7.48
CA PRO A 181 -12.52 15.71 8.27
C PRO A 181 -12.42 14.61 9.34
N GLY A 182 -13.11 14.77 10.47
CA GLY A 182 -13.21 13.74 11.52
C GLY A 182 -12.59 14.14 12.86
N GLU A 183 -12.90 13.37 13.90
CA GLU A 183 -12.54 13.73 15.29
C GLU A 183 -11.08 13.40 15.64
N VAL A 184 -10.51 12.35 15.05
CA VAL A 184 -9.15 11.88 15.38
C VAL A 184 -8.04 12.67 14.70
N ALA A 185 -8.33 13.27 13.55
CA ALA A 185 -7.36 13.97 12.71
C ALA A 185 -6.67 15.12 13.47
N ALA A 186 -7.43 15.85 14.31
CA ALA A 186 -6.91 16.90 15.18
C ALA A 186 -6.09 16.37 16.38
N LEU A 187 -6.26 15.09 16.75
CA LEU A 187 -5.65 14.47 17.93
C LEU A 187 -4.33 13.76 17.61
N TYR A 188 -4.13 13.29 16.37
CA TYR A 188 -3.01 12.39 16.02
C TYR A 188 -1.64 13.07 15.88
N GLY A 189 -1.62 14.40 15.77
CA GLY A 189 -0.39 15.18 15.76
C GLY A 189 0.44 15.05 14.48
N PHE A 190 -0.14 14.54 13.38
CA PHE A 190 0.53 14.48 12.09
C PHE A 190 0.75 15.86 11.46
N GLY A 191 -0.06 16.86 11.81
CA GLY A 191 -0.11 18.17 11.15
C GLY A 191 -0.95 18.13 9.86
N PRO A 192 -0.86 19.15 8.98
CA PRO A 192 -1.59 19.16 7.71
C PRO A 192 -1.08 18.08 6.77
N GLN A 193 -1.95 17.59 5.88
CA GLN A 193 -1.60 16.58 4.88
C GLN A 193 -0.44 17.08 4.00
N PRO A 194 0.67 16.33 3.88
CA PRO A 194 1.84 16.80 3.14
C PRO A 194 1.66 16.81 1.62
N PHE A 195 0.96 15.82 1.06
CA PHE A 195 0.66 15.70 -0.37
C PHE A 195 -0.55 14.78 -0.61
N GLY A 196 -1.06 14.76 -1.83
CA GLY A 196 -2.32 14.11 -2.20
C GLY A 196 -3.47 15.12 -2.28
N ASP A 197 -4.52 14.77 -3.03
CA ASP A 197 -5.64 15.67 -3.31
C ASP A 197 -6.68 15.67 -2.19
N GLU A 198 -6.71 16.73 -1.38
CA GLU A 198 -7.65 16.87 -0.25
C GLU A 198 -9.15 16.76 -0.64
N ARG A 199 -9.49 16.93 -1.92
CA ARG A 199 -10.87 16.77 -2.41
C ARG A 199 -11.32 15.32 -2.41
N PHE A 200 -10.39 14.37 -2.41
CA PHE A 200 -10.64 12.94 -2.43
C PHE A 200 -10.20 12.30 -1.12
N GLN A 201 -11.15 11.76 -0.36
CA GLN A 201 -10.90 11.17 0.96
C GLN A 201 -9.75 10.14 0.97
N TYR A 202 -9.67 9.27 -0.04
CA TYR A 202 -8.62 8.25 -0.15
C TYR A 202 -7.22 8.85 -0.38
N SER A 203 -7.09 10.09 -0.87
CA SER A 203 -5.78 10.70 -1.08
C SER A 203 -5.03 10.99 0.23
N SER A 204 -5.75 11.03 1.36
CA SER A 204 -5.12 11.15 2.67
C SER A 204 -4.24 9.95 3.04
N GLN A 205 -4.36 8.81 2.35
CA GLN A 205 -3.48 7.67 2.60
C GLN A 205 -2.11 7.82 1.93
N ALA A 206 -1.98 8.65 0.89
CA ALA A 206 -0.75 8.76 0.08
C ALA A 206 0.55 8.93 0.90
N PRO A 207 0.61 9.75 1.96
CA PRO A 207 1.84 9.90 2.76
C PRO A 207 2.24 8.67 3.58
N PHE A 208 1.32 7.73 3.80
CA PHE A 208 1.58 6.47 4.50
C PHE A 208 1.88 5.31 3.53
N HIS A 209 1.56 5.47 2.25
CA HIS A 209 1.71 4.44 1.20
C HIS A 209 2.83 4.77 0.21
N MET A 210 3.23 6.04 0.10
CA MET A 210 4.26 6.51 -0.82
C MET A 210 5.48 7.01 -0.05
N GLY A 211 6.68 6.65 -0.52
CA GLY A 211 7.96 6.93 0.10
C GLY A 211 8.95 7.57 -0.87
N PHE A 212 8.95 8.89 -0.96
CA PHE A 212 9.87 9.64 -1.83
C PHE A 212 11.23 9.84 -1.16
N PHE A 213 11.94 8.75 -0.86
CA PHE A 213 13.12 8.75 0.01
C PHE A 213 14.44 9.08 -0.69
N HIS A 214 14.46 9.07 -2.03
CA HIS A 214 15.67 9.20 -2.85
C HIS A 214 15.67 10.44 -3.74
N GLU A 215 14.93 11.48 -3.35
CA GLU A 215 14.94 12.74 -4.08
C GLU A 215 16.21 13.55 -3.80
N SER A 216 16.57 14.41 -4.76
CA SER A 216 17.77 15.22 -4.59
C SER A 216 17.61 16.23 -3.44
N PRO A 217 18.70 16.61 -2.74
CA PRO A 217 18.64 17.64 -1.69
C PRO A 217 18.05 18.98 -2.17
N VAL A 218 18.19 19.29 -3.46
CA VAL A 218 17.61 20.50 -4.07
C VAL A 218 16.08 20.38 -4.16
N VAL A 219 15.57 19.20 -4.55
CA VAL A 219 14.12 18.93 -4.57
C VAL A 219 13.57 19.01 -3.16
N TYR A 220 14.21 18.38 -2.16
CA TYR A 220 13.77 18.50 -0.76
C TYR A 220 13.81 19.93 -0.22
N ALA A 221 14.83 20.72 -0.59
CA ALA A 221 14.88 22.13 -0.19
C ALA A 221 13.70 22.94 -0.75
N ALA A 222 13.19 22.60 -1.94
CA ALA A 222 12.04 23.26 -2.56
C ALA A 222 10.70 22.66 -2.11
N ALA A 223 10.66 21.36 -1.86
CA ALA A 223 9.46 20.54 -1.65
C ALA A 223 9.59 19.64 -0.42
N GLY A 224 10.01 20.21 0.72
CA GLY A 224 10.29 19.44 1.95
C GLY A 224 9.10 18.68 2.53
N PHE A 225 7.87 18.95 2.06
CA PHE A 225 6.71 18.13 2.39
C PHE A 225 6.82 16.69 1.85
N LEU A 226 7.61 16.44 0.80
CA LEU A 226 7.88 15.10 0.27
C LEU A 226 8.66 14.22 1.25
N GLU A 227 9.40 14.82 2.19
CA GLU A 227 10.08 14.06 3.25
C GLU A 227 9.12 13.50 4.30
N ARG A 228 7.87 13.99 4.34
CA ARG A 228 6.83 13.55 5.28
C ARG A 228 6.10 12.33 4.72
N SER A 229 6.85 11.25 4.59
CA SER A 229 6.40 9.92 4.16
C SER A 229 6.72 8.89 5.23
N TRP A 230 5.77 8.00 5.54
CA TRP A 230 5.91 7.02 6.63
C TRP A 230 5.51 5.55 6.32
N PRO A 231 5.65 5.02 5.08
CA PRO A 231 5.41 3.59 4.83
C PRO A 231 6.40 2.67 5.56
N ASP A 232 7.64 3.09 5.74
CA ASP A 232 8.67 2.37 6.51
C ASP A 232 8.30 2.23 7.99
N TRP A 233 7.76 3.30 8.59
CA TRP A 233 7.21 3.28 9.94
C TRP A 233 5.99 2.36 10.06
N ARG A 234 5.05 2.38 9.10
CA ARG A 234 3.87 1.49 9.11
C ARG A 234 4.28 0.02 9.06
N ALA A 235 5.19 -0.35 8.16
CA ALA A 235 5.73 -1.71 8.10
C ALA A 235 6.39 -2.13 9.42
N TYR A 236 7.20 -1.26 10.04
CA TYR A 236 7.82 -1.54 11.34
C TYR A 236 6.79 -1.73 12.46
N GLN A 237 5.77 -0.86 12.51
CA GLN A 237 4.69 -0.92 13.50
C GLN A 237 3.96 -2.26 13.43
N TYR A 238 3.55 -2.67 12.23
CA TYR A 238 2.81 -3.91 12.02
C TYR A 238 3.68 -5.17 12.16
N MET A 239 4.97 -5.11 11.79
CA MET A 239 5.93 -6.19 12.05
C MET A 239 6.05 -6.49 13.55
N GLY A 240 6.12 -5.47 14.40
CA GLY A 240 6.19 -5.65 15.85
C GLY A 240 4.93 -6.32 16.42
N LEU A 241 3.75 -5.90 15.95
CA LEU A 241 2.47 -6.51 16.34
C LEU A 241 2.36 -7.97 15.88
N ALA A 242 2.78 -8.26 14.65
CA ALA A 242 2.80 -9.61 14.11
C ALA A 242 3.66 -10.55 14.96
N ARG A 243 4.89 -10.12 15.29
CA ARG A 243 5.81 -10.90 16.13
C ARG A 243 5.27 -11.11 17.55
N LEU A 244 4.68 -10.07 18.16
CA LEU A 244 4.03 -10.22 19.46
C LEU A 244 2.91 -11.27 19.41
N ALA A 245 2.03 -11.18 18.41
CA ALA A 245 0.92 -12.11 18.26
C ALA A 245 1.39 -13.56 18.01
N PHE A 246 2.38 -13.78 17.14
CA PHE A 246 2.98 -15.11 16.96
C PHE A 246 3.62 -15.65 18.24
N ALA A 247 4.42 -14.84 18.94
CA ALA A 247 5.12 -15.25 20.15
C ALA A 247 4.17 -15.59 21.32
N SER A 248 2.94 -15.06 21.29
CA SER A 248 1.91 -15.27 22.32
C SER A 248 0.84 -16.29 21.91
N GLY A 249 0.94 -16.89 20.73
CA GLY A 249 0.01 -17.94 20.26
C GLY A 249 -1.22 -17.44 19.49
N HIS A 250 -1.31 -16.13 19.22
CA HIS A 250 -2.40 -15.52 18.45
C HIS A 250 -2.09 -15.49 16.96
N SER A 251 -1.89 -16.68 16.37
CA SER A 251 -1.39 -16.82 14.99
C SER A 251 -2.29 -16.15 13.95
N TYR A 252 -3.61 -16.12 14.15
CA TYR A 252 -4.54 -15.42 13.24
C TYR A 252 -4.21 -13.93 13.13
N TRP A 253 -4.05 -13.25 14.27
CA TRP A 253 -3.62 -11.85 14.30
C TRP A 253 -2.16 -11.66 13.89
N GLY A 254 -1.29 -12.62 14.19
CA GLY A 254 0.08 -12.64 13.67
C GLY A 254 0.12 -12.53 12.15
N TYR A 255 -0.66 -13.36 11.45
CA TYR A 255 -0.75 -13.31 10.00
C TYR A 255 -1.45 -12.05 9.47
N ARG A 256 -2.51 -11.55 10.14
CA ARG A 256 -3.18 -10.30 9.70
C ARG A 256 -2.26 -9.08 9.82
N PHE A 257 -1.61 -8.88 10.98
CA PHE A 257 -0.65 -7.78 11.16
C PHE A 257 0.53 -7.91 10.20
N LEU A 258 1.02 -9.14 9.95
CA LEU A 258 2.08 -9.32 8.96
C LEU A 258 1.62 -8.92 7.56
N GLY A 259 0.37 -9.22 7.19
CA GLY A 259 -0.27 -8.73 5.97
C GLY A 259 -0.32 -7.21 5.90
N TRP A 260 -0.75 -6.52 6.97
CA TRP A 260 -0.80 -5.05 7.00
C TRP A 260 0.57 -4.41 6.73
N GLY A 261 1.64 -4.96 7.31
CA GLY A 261 2.98 -4.44 7.04
C GLY A 261 3.51 -4.81 5.65
N LEU A 262 3.11 -5.97 5.13
CA LEU A 262 3.46 -6.41 3.78
C LEU A 262 2.90 -5.47 2.70
N HIS A 263 1.70 -4.92 2.93
CA HIS A 263 1.10 -3.91 2.06
C HIS A 263 2.08 -2.78 1.71
N HIS A 264 2.66 -2.14 2.72
CA HIS A 264 3.56 -1.00 2.53
C HIS A 264 4.90 -1.39 1.87
N VAL A 265 5.33 -2.64 2.03
CA VAL A 265 6.49 -3.18 1.27
C VAL A 265 6.14 -3.27 -0.21
N GLN A 266 4.96 -3.81 -0.51
CA GLN A 266 4.47 -4.02 -1.87
C GLN A 266 4.16 -2.71 -2.59
N ASP A 267 3.60 -1.72 -1.89
CA ASP A 267 3.40 -0.36 -2.43
C ASP A 267 4.71 0.21 -2.96
N LEU A 268 5.77 0.14 -2.14
CA LEU A 268 7.06 0.72 -2.47
C LEU A 268 7.79 -0.01 -3.59
N THR A 269 7.33 -1.18 -4.04
CA THR A 269 7.87 -1.81 -5.26
C THR A 269 7.37 -1.13 -6.53
N GLN A 270 6.34 -0.29 -6.45
CA GLN A 270 5.81 0.44 -7.59
C GLN A 270 6.51 1.80 -7.78
N PRO A 271 7.05 2.11 -8.98
CA PRO A 271 7.87 3.32 -9.15
C PRO A 271 7.19 4.67 -8.90
N TYR A 272 5.89 4.82 -9.15
CA TYR A 272 5.12 6.03 -8.82
C TYR A 272 4.89 6.18 -7.31
N HIS A 273 4.99 5.11 -6.50
CA HIS A 273 4.97 5.17 -5.04
C HIS A 273 6.34 5.52 -4.43
N ALA A 274 7.42 5.34 -5.19
CA ALA A 274 8.80 5.65 -4.76
C ALA A 274 9.35 6.96 -5.36
N LYS A 275 8.78 7.46 -6.47
CA LYS A 275 9.18 8.70 -7.14
C LYS A 275 7.98 9.56 -7.54
N PRO A 276 7.94 10.87 -7.19
CA PRO A 276 6.80 11.73 -7.43
C PRO A 276 6.59 12.05 -8.92
N LEU A 277 7.67 12.15 -9.69
CA LEU A 277 7.64 12.40 -11.13
C LEU A 277 8.58 11.42 -11.85
N PRO A 278 8.16 10.16 -12.07
CA PRO A 278 8.91 9.20 -12.86
C PRO A 278 9.27 9.76 -14.24
N GLY A 279 10.47 9.45 -14.73
CA GLY A 279 10.97 9.94 -16.03
C GLY A 279 11.33 11.43 -16.12
N VAL A 280 11.18 12.22 -15.04
CA VAL A 280 11.53 13.65 -15.03
C VAL A 280 12.82 13.90 -14.24
N GLU A 281 13.87 14.32 -14.94
CA GLU A 281 15.16 14.63 -14.34
C GLU A 281 15.20 16.02 -13.67
N LEU A 282 16.13 16.20 -12.73
CA LEU A 282 16.29 17.44 -11.94
C LEU A 282 16.32 18.73 -12.79
N PRO A 283 17.06 18.84 -13.92
CA PRO A 283 17.04 20.05 -14.74
C PRO A 283 15.66 20.38 -15.29
N SER A 284 14.89 19.35 -15.69
CA SER A 284 13.51 19.49 -16.17
C SER A 284 12.58 19.91 -15.04
N LEU A 285 12.74 19.34 -13.83
CA LEU A 285 12.02 19.78 -12.63
C LEU A 285 12.27 21.26 -12.31
N LEU A 286 13.54 21.66 -12.29
CA LEU A 286 13.92 23.05 -12.02
C LEU A 286 13.39 24.01 -13.10
N LEU A 287 13.34 23.58 -14.36
CA LEU A 287 12.75 24.35 -15.45
C LEU A 287 11.23 24.50 -15.28
N LEU A 288 10.53 23.41 -14.94
CA LEU A 288 9.08 23.44 -14.67
C LEU A 288 8.76 24.38 -13.51
N GLU A 289 9.51 24.31 -12.41
CA GLU A 289 9.36 25.23 -11.28
C GLU A 289 9.72 26.66 -11.64
N GLY A 290 10.80 26.88 -12.42
CA GLY A 290 11.18 28.20 -12.90
C GLY A 290 10.10 28.86 -13.76
N LYS A 291 9.47 28.09 -14.66
CA LYS A 291 8.33 28.55 -15.47
C LYS A 291 7.11 28.87 -14.61
N ALA A 292 6.77 28.00 -13.67
CA ALA A 292 5.65 28.22 -12.75
C ALA A 292 5.83 29.49 -11.89
N LEU A 293 7.05 29.72 -11.37
CA LEU A 293 7.40 30.94 -10.63
C LEU A 293 7.36 32.20 -11.51
N ALA A 294 7.62 32.08 -12.80
CA ALA A 294 7.50 33.16 -13.78
C ALA A 294 6.06 33.42 -14.25
N GLY A 295 5.07 32.67 -13.73
CA GLY A 295 3.65 32.82 -14.06
C GLY A 295 3.15 31.93 -15.20
N PHE A 296 3.98 31.00 -15.69
CA PHE A 296 3.64 30.03 -16.74
C PHE A 296 3.48 28.64 -16.11
N ALA A 297 2.35 28.43 -15.42
CA ALA A 297 2.10 27.22 -14.63
C ALA A 297 1.52 26.06 -15.46
N GLU A 298 1.16 26.29 -16.73
CA GLU A 298 0.49 25.31 -17.59
C GLU A 298 1.32 24.05 -17.80
N ASP A 299 2.62 24.19 -18.06
CA ASP A 299 3.54 23.05 -18.26
C ASP A 299 3.65 22.18 -17.01
N LYS A 300 3.60 22.80 -15.83
CA LYS A 300 3.62 22.10 -14.55
C LYS A 300 2.32 21.32 -14.36
N GLN A 301 1.19 21.96 -14.63
CA GLN A 301 -0.13 21.35 -14.50
C GLN A 301 -0.30 20.15 -15.45
N ALA A 302 0.14 20.29 -16.70
CA ALA A 302 0.16 19.19 -17.68
C ALA A 302 1.06 18.02 -17.24
N SER A 303 2.21 18.30 -16.60
CA SER A 303 3.09 17.25 -16.09
C SER A 303 2.44 16.45 -14.97
N ILE A 304 1.67 17.10 -14.10
CA ILE A 304 0.93 16.45 -13.00
C ILE A 304 -0.21 15.59 -13.53
N GLU A 305 -1.00 16.12 -14.46
CA GLU A 305 -2.07 15.37 -15.12
C GLU A 305 -1.54 14.13 -15.84
N ARG A 306 -0.38 14.26 -16.50
CA ARG A 306 0.29 13.13 -17.16
C ARG A 306 0.67 12.05 -16.17
N VAL A 307 1.33 12.40 -15.07
CA VAL A 307 1.75 11.42 -14.05
C VAL A 307 0.54 10.71 -13.44
N ALA A 308 -0.50 11.45 -13.08
CA ALA A 308 -1.73 10.87 -12.55
C ALA A 308 -2.42 9.92 -13.56
N THR A 309 -2.46 10.31 -14.84
CA THR A 309 -3.04 9.50 -15.92
C THR A 309 -2.24 8.21 -16.12
N ARG A 310 -0.92 8.32 -16.26
CA ARG A 310 -0.04 7.16 -16.47
C ARG A 310 -0.11 6.17 -15.32
N HIS A 311 -0.06 6.67 -14.08
CA HIS A 311 -0.18 5.85 -12.89
C HIS A 311 -1.51 5.08 -12.87
N MET A 312 -2.63 5.79 -13.05
CA MET A 312 -3.96 5.17 -13.06
C MET A 312 -4.13 4.14 -14.20
N GLU A 313 -3.67 4.45 -15.41
CA GLU A 313 -3.85 3.57 -16.56
C GLU A 313 -2.98 2.31 -16.46
N VAL A 314 -1.73 2.41 -15.97
CA VAL A 314 -0.87 1.23 -15.82
C VAL A 314 -1.38 0.27 -14.73
N GLU A 315 -1.94 0.79 -13.64
CA GLU A 315 -2.58 -0.05 -12.62
C GLU A 315 -3.81 -0.78 -13.17
N LYS A 316 -4.65 -0.10 -13.96
CA LYS A 316 -5.80 -0.72 -14.64
C LYS A 316 -5.36 -1.80 -15.63
N TYR A 317 -4.30 -1.53 -16.38
CA TYR A 317 -3.70 -2.47 -17.33
C TYR A 317 -3.24 -3.74 -16.61
N GLN A 318 -2.38 -3.60 -15.59
CA GLN A 318 -1.86 -4.70 -14.78
C GLN A 318 -3.00 -5.51 -14.14
N SER A 319 -3.97 -4.84 -13.52
CA SER A 319 -5.12 -5.47 -12.88
C SER A 319 -5.95 -6.33 -13.83
N THR A 320 -6.20 -5.79 -15.02
CA THR A 320 -7.07 -6.43 -16.01
C THR A 320 -6.34 -7.58 -16.69
N TRP A 321 -5.04 -7.42 -16.97
CA TRP A 321 -4.21 -8.48 -17.50
C TRP A 321 -4.10 -9.65 -16.52
N LEU A 322 -3.76 -9.38 -15.26
CA LEU A 322 -3.63 -10.41 -14.22
C LEU A 322 -4.92 -11.20 -14.02
N ARG A 323 -6.07 -10.51 -13.93
CA ARG A 323 -7.38 -11.19 -13.84
C ARG A 323 -7.67 -12.07 -15.05
N ARG A 324 -7.29 -11.65 -16.25
CA ARG A 324 -7.45 -12.45 -17.48
C ARG A 324 -6.56 -13.69 -17.43
N VAL A 325 -5.30 -13.54 -17.03
CA VAL A 325 -4.33 -14.65 -16.87
C VAL A 325 -4.85 -15.67 -15.85
N LEU A 326 -5.25 -15.22 -14.66
CA LEU A 326 -5.75 -16.10 -13.59
C LEU A 326 -7.01 -16.87 -14.00
N ARG A 327 -7.95 -16.23 -14.70
CA ARG A 327 -9.17 -16.90 -15.19
C ARG A 327 -8.90 -17.90 -16.31
N ALA A 328 -7.85 -17.71 -17.10
CA ALA A 328 -7.46 -18.67 -18.13
C ALA A 328 -6.89 -19.96 -17.53
N GLY A 329 -6.28 -19.89 -16.33
CA GLY A 329 -5.76 -21.04 -15.60
C GLY A 329 -4.60 -21.76 -16.31
N GLN A 330 -3.91 -21.08 -17.22
CA GLN A 330 -2.74 -21.59 -17.93
C GLN A 330 -1.46 -20.98 -17.35
N PRO A 331 -0.31 -21.68 -17.43
CA PRO A 331 0.99 -21.11 -17.12
C PRO A 331 1.21 -19.81 -17.91
N HIS A 332 1.82 -18.82 -17.29
CA HIS A 332 2.01 -17.50 -17.90
C HIS A 332 3.20 -16.77 -17.23
N PRO A 333 4.07 -16.08 -17.99
CA PRO A 333 5.26 -15.43 -17.45
C PRO A 333 4.99 -14.46 -16.29
N MET A 334 3.82 -13.82 -16.27
CA MET A 334 3.38 -12.98 -15.14
C MET A 334 3.25 -13.75 -13.83
N LEU A 335 2.71 -14.97 -13.85
CA LEU A 335 2.58 -15.78 -12.64
C LEU A 335 3.95 -16.28 -12.19
N ASP A 336 4.80 -16.65 -13.14
CA ASP A 336 6.18 -17.06 -12.88
C ASP A 336 6.98 -15.92 -12.25
N ALA A 337 6.82 -14.67 -12.72
CA ALA A 337 7.50 -13.51 -12.17
C ALA A 337 7.18 -13.28 -10.68
N TYR A 338 5.93 -13.43 -10.25
CA TYR A 338 5.58 -13.33 -8.83
C TYR A 338 6.25 -14.44 -8.00
N ALA A 339 6.28 -15.67 -8.51
CA ALA A 339 6.70 -16.86 -7.78
C ALA A 339 8.23 -17.11 -7.84
N ASP A 340 8.95 -16.48 -8.76
CA ASP A 340 10.38 -16.70 -8.96
C ASP A 340 11.21 -16.25 -7.75
N ALA A 341 11.69 -17.22 -6.98
CA ALA A 341 12.53 -17.03 -5.80
C ALA A 341 14.03 -17.13 -6.09
N THR A 342 14.46 -17.32 -7.35
CA THR A 342 15.88 -17.48 -7.69
C THR A 342 16.71 -16.24 -7.39
N GLY A 343 16.07 -15.06 -7.42
CA GLY A 343 16.67 -13.76 -7.13
C GLY A 343 16.78 -13.43 -5.63
N ASP A 344 15.97 -14.05 -4.76
CA ASP A 344 15.77 -13.60 -3.38
C ASP A 344 17.08 -13.45 -2.57
N ALA A 345 18.02 -14.39 -2.76
CA ALA A 345 19.29 -14.41 -2.03
C ALA A 345 20.27 -13.28 -2.42
N HIS A 346 19.98 -12.52 -3.49
CA HIS A 346 20.79 -11.37 -3.89
C HIS A 346 20.48 -10.12 -3.06
N TYR A 347 19.29 -10.05 -2.46
CA TYR A 347 18.93 -8.95 -1.58
C TYR A 347 19.57 -9.13 -0.20
N PRO A 348 19.89 -8.02 0.49
CA PRO A 348 20.34 -8.10 1.87
C PRO A 348 19.22 -8.64 2.78
N PRO A 349 19.56 -9.17 3.97
CA PRO A 349 18.55 -9.52 4.97
C PRO A 349 17.65 -8.33 5.29
N TYR A 350 16.39 -8.63 5.65
CA TYR A 350 15.47 -7.59 6.10
C TYR A 350 16.05 -6.83 7.31
N SER A 351 15.91 -5.52 7.28
CA SER A 351 16.29 -4.59 8.35
C SER A 351 15.26 -3.47 8.42
N VAL A 352 15.34 -2.64 9.45
CA VAL A 352 14.42 -1.50 9.60
C VAL A 352 14.53 -0.49 8.45
N ASP A 353 15.72 -0.37 7.87
CA ASP A 353 15.98 0.54 6.74
C ASP A 353 15.65 -0.11 5.39
N TYR A 354 15.20 -1.37 5.36
CA TYR A 354 15.06 -2.16 4.13
C TYR A 354 14.10 -1.54 3.11
N LEU A 355 12.94 -1.05 3.55
CA LEU A 355 11.96 -0.40 2.66
C LEU A 355 12.56 0.85 2.01
N ARG A 356 13.35 1.61 2.77
CA ARG A 356 13.99 2.83 2.32
C ARG A 356 15.18 2.53 1.41
N GLU A 357 16.17 1.81 1.92
CA GLU A 357 17.48 1.67 1.28
C GLU A 357 17.54 0.56 0.22
N VAL A 358 16.55 -0.34 0.17
CA VAL A 358 16.51 -1.45 -0.78
C VAL A 358 15.30 -1.34 -1.70
N VAL A 359 14.09 -1.43 -1.13
CA VAL A 359 12.85 -1.53 -1.94
C VAL A 359 12.62 -0.27 -2.77
N SER A 360 12.51 0.89 -2.10
CA SER A 360 12.24 2.14 -2.81
C SER A 360 13.42 2.60 -3.67
N ALA A 361 14.66 2.21 -3.35
CA ALA A 361 15.82 2.50 -4.18
C ALA A 361 15.74 1.76 -5.52
N GLU A 362 15.42 0.46 -5.49
CA GLU A 362 15.21 -0.36 -6.70
C GLU A 362 14.06 0.18 -7.56
N SER A 363 12.95 0.56 -6.95
CA SER A 363 11.83 1.16 -7.67
C SER A 363 12.14 2.54 -8.27
N VAL A 364 12.99 3.33 -7.63
CA VAL A 364 13.48 4.60 -8.18
C VAL A 364 14.39 4.36 -9.38
N ASP A 365 15.28 3.37 -9.33
CA ASP A 365 16.17 3.01 -10.43
C ASP A 365 15.37 2.56 -11.68
N ASP A 366 14.23 1.90 -11.47
CA ASP A 366 13.35 1.42 -12.55
C ASP A 366 12.37 2.48 -13.09
N SER A 367 12.21 3.59 -12.36
CA SER A 367 11.15 4.57 -12.62
C SER A 367 11.17 5.19 -14.02
N ALA A 368 12.35 5.49 -14.57
CA ALA A 368 12.46 6.16 -15.86
C ALA A 368 12.09 5.23 -17.03
N ALA A 369 12.62 4.00 -17.04
CA ALA A 369 12.33 3.03 -18.08
C ALA A 369 10.86 2.57 -18.04
N PHE A 370 10.29 2.45 -16.83
CA PHE A 370 8.88 2.14 -16.68
C PHE A 370 7.97 3.27 -17.18
N ASP A 371 8.27 4.52 -16.82
CA ASP A 371 7.53 5.70 -17.29
C ASP A 371 7.57 5.85 -18.82
N GLU A 372 8.73 5.62 -19.44
CA GLU A 372 8.90 5.64 -20.89
C GLU A 372 8.07 4.54 -21.58
N ALA A 373 8.08 3.31 -21.04
CA ALA A 373 7.29 2.22 -21.60
C ALA A 373 5.77 2.48 -21.51
N ILE A 374 5.31 3.16 -20.45
CA ILE A 374 3.91 3.59 -20.34
C ILE A 374 3.58 4.65 -21.38
N ASP A 375 4.49 5.60 -21.64
CA ASP A 375 4.30 6.63 -22.66
C ASP A 375 4.09 6.02 -24.05
N GLN A 376 5.02 5.15 -24.45
CA GLN A 376 4.95 4.44 -25.74
C GLN A 376 3.66 3.62 -25.87
N TRP A 377 3.23 2.97 -24.78
CA TRP A 377 1.94 2.27 -24.76
C TRP A 377 0.77 3.24 -24.97
N LEU A 378 0.70 4.34 -24.22
CA LEU A 378 -0.43 5.28 -24.30
C LEU A 378 -0.51 6.01 -25.66
N GLU A 379 0.59 6.16 -26.38
CA GLU A 379 0.59 6.67 -27.76
C GLU A 379 -0.16 5.74 -28.74
N THR A 380 -0.19 4.43 -28.44
CA THR A 380 -0.78 3.39 -29.30
C THR A 380 -2.05 2.78 -28.71
N ALA A 381 -2.33 3.03 -27.44
CA ALA A 381 -3.50 2.54 -26.73
C ALA A 381 -4.79 3.14 -27.32
N PRO A 382 -5.85 2.34 -27.47
CA PRO A 382 -7.13 2.88 -27.91
C PRO A 382 -7.66 3.90 -26.89
N VAL A 383 -8.01 5.10 -27.38
CA VAL A 383 -8.60 6.17 -26.55
C VAL A 383 -9.86 5.63 -25.85
N THR A 384 -9.82 5.53 -24.53
CA THR A 384 -10.91 4.95 -23.72
C THR A 384 -12.13 5.87 -23.57
N SER A 385 -12.09 7.08 -24.11
CA SER A 385 -13.21 8.03 -24.05
C SER A 385 -13.30 8.93 -25.28
N ASP A 386 -13.94 8.44 -26.34
CA ASP A 386 -14.63 9.34 -27.26
C ASP A 386 -16.01 8.76 -27.58
N PHE A 387 -17.07 9.38 -27.03
CA PHE A 387 -18.47 9.00 -27.27
C PHE A 387 -18.86 9.11 -28.76
N SER A 388 -18.03 9.74 -29.60
CA SER A 388 -18.23 9.81 -31.05
C SER A 388 -17.73 8.59 -31.83
N ALA A 389 -16.89 7.73 -31.23
CA ALA A 389 -16.42 6.48 -31.82
C ALA A 389 -17.40 5.33 -31.48
N GLY A 390 -18.53 5.28 -32.19
CA GLY A 390 -19.71 4.50 -31.83
C GLY A 390 -19.47 3.07 -31.31
N ASN A 391 -20.02 2.76 -30.13
CA ASN A 391 -20.35 1.46 -29.50
C ASN A 391 -19.44 0.22 -29.68
N GLN A 392 -18.27 0.32 -30.31
CA GLN A 392 -17.29 -0.76 -30.37
C GLN A 392 -16.19 -0.45 -29.36
N LEU A 393 -16.31 -1.06 -28.17
CA LEU A 393 -15.19 -1.17 -27.23
C LEU A 393 -14.05 -1.89 -27.94
N GLN A 394 -13.00 -1.15 -28.34
CA GLN A 394 -11.76 -1.78 -28.72
C GLN A 394 -11.22 -2.52 -27.49
N ARG A 395 -10.98 -3.82 -27.66
CA ARG A 395 -10.57 -4.70 -26.57
C ARG A 395 -9.06 -4.66 -26.45
N GLU A 396 -8.57 -4.21 -25.30
CA GLU A 396 -7.14 -4.28 -24.95
C GLU A 396 -6.62 -5.72 -25.14
N THR A 397 -5.55 -5.85 -25.95
CA THR A 397 -4.94 -7.14 -26.31
C THR A 397 -3.86 -7.55 -25.32
N PHE A 398 -3.29 -6.60 -24.58
CA PHE A 398 -2.13 -6.78 -23.69
C PHE A 398 -0.84 -7.19 -24.44
N GLU A 399 -0.71 -6.78 -25.70
CA GLU A 399 0.42 -7.11 -26.58
C GLU A 399 1.42 -5.95 -26.70
N HIS A 400 1.85 -5.41 -25.56
CA HIS A 400 2.79 -4.29 -25.47
C HIS A 400 4.12 -4.78 -24.88
N PRO A 401 5.09 -5.25 -25.70
CA PRO A 401 6.23 -6.02 -25.19
C PRO A 401 7.13 -5.22 -24.25
N GLU A 402 7.38 -3.94 -24.53
CA GLU A 402 8.20 -3.07 -23.68
C GLU A 402 7.56 -2.87 -22.30
N LEU A 403 6.27 -2.48 -22.26
CA LEU A 403 5.52 -2.32 -21.01
C LEU A 403 5.42 -3.64 -20.24
N ASN A 404 5.11 -4.73 -20.94
CA ASN A 404 5.01 -6.05 -20.34
C ASN A 404 6.35 -6.49 -19.74
N GLN A 405 7.48 -6.23 -20.40
CA GLN A 405 8.80 -6.54 -19.87
C GLN A 405 9.07 -5.77 -18.57
N GLN A 406 8.77 -4.47 -18.53
CA GLN A 406 8.93 -3.68 -17.30
C GLN A 406 8.01 -4.20 -16.19
N LEU A 407 6.76 -4.51 -16.49
CA LEU A 407 5.83 -5.08 -15.51
C LEU A 407 6.35 -6.41 -14.95
N LEU A 408 6.77 -7.35 -15.80
CA LEU A 408 7.30 -8.64 -15.33
C LEU A 408 8.51 -8.46 -14.40
N LYS A 409 9.39 -7.51 -14.70
CA LYS A 409 10.51 -7.16 -13.82
C LYS A 409 10.02 -6.67 -12.45
N LEU A 410 9.14 -5.67 -12.43
CA LEU A 410 8.59 -5.10 -11.19
C LEU A 410 7.80 -6.13 -10.36
N LEU A 411 7.12 -7.08 -11.01
CA LEU A 411 6.43 -8.18 -10.34
C LEU A 411 7.40 -9.19 -9.70
N GLY A 412 8.59 -9.37 -10.29
CA GLY A 412 9.70 -10.09 -9.66
C GLY A 412 10.16 -9.43 -8.37
N HIS A 413 10.35 -8.09 -8.40
CA HIS A 413 10.70 -7.30 -7.21
C HIS A 413 9.62 -7.38 -6.13
N PHE A 414 8.34 -7.24 -6.52
CA PHE A 414 7.19 -7.46 -5.65
C PHE A 414 7.27 -8.83 -4.95
N GLY A 415 7.51 -9.90 -5.72
CA GLY A 415 7.60 -11.27 -5.20
C GLY A 415 8.73 -11.45 -4.19
N ALA A 416 9.94 -11.03 -4.56
CA ALA A 416 11.13 -11.17 -3.74
C ALA A 416 11.01 -10.40 -2.42
N HIS A 417 10.65 -9.12 -2.47
CA HIS A 417 10.50 -8.30 -1.27
C HIS A 417 9.37 -8.77 -0.37
N SER A 418 8.29 -9.32 -0.94
CA SER A 418 7.21 -9.94 -0.16
C SER A 418 7.72 -11.14 0.64
N ARG A 419 8.45 -12.07 0.00
CA ARG A 419 9.01 -13.25 0.67
C ARG A 419 10.04 -12.88 1.72
N ILE A 420 10.88 -11.88 1.47
CA ILE A 420 11.91 -11.42 2.42
C ILE A 420 11.26 -10.82 3.67
N TYR A 421 10.29 -9.92 3.50
CA TYR A 421 9.57 -9.30 4.62
C TYR A 421 8.83 -10.34 5.45
N VAL A 422 8.07 -11.23 4.80
CA VAL A 422 7.30 -12.27 5.49
C VAL A 422 8.21 -13.26 6.21
N SER A 423 9.31 -13.70 5.59
CA SER A 423 10.28 -14.59 6.24
C SER A 423 10.89 -13.96 7.49
N ALA A 424 11.15 -12.64 7.46
CA ALA A 424 11.65 -11.92 8.63
C ALA A 424 10.59 -11.79 9.74
N GLY A 425 9.30 -11.70 9.39
CA GLY A 425 8.21 -11.65 10.36
C GLY A 425 7.86 -12.99 10.99
N LEU A 426 8.10 -14.09 10.27
CA LEU A 426 7.92 -15.46 10.76
C LEU A 426 9.15 -16.00 11.49
N ALA A 427 10.28 -15.28 11.46
CA ALA A 427 11.46 -15.65 12.21
C ALA A 427 11.18 -15.57 13.74
N PRO A 428 11.66 -16.54 14.52
CA PRO A 428 11.40 -16.63 15.96
C PRO A 428 12.03 -15.52 16.80
#